data_AF-A0A2M6P1Z8-F1
#
_entry.id   AF-A0A2M6P1Z8-F1
#
_cell.length_a   1.000
_cell.length_b   1.000
_cell.length_c   1.000
_cell.angle_alpha   90.00
_cell.angle_beta   90.00
_cell.angle_gamma   90.00
#
_symmetry.space_group_name_H-M   'P 1'
#
loop_
_entity.id
_entity.type
_entity.pdbx_description
1 polymer ?
#
loop_
_entity_poly.entity_id
_entity_poly.type
_entity_poly.pdbx_seq_one_letter_code
_entity_poly.pdbx_strand_id
1 'polypeptide(L)'
;MFPIEQIVRLKYKYIAKPLLFRRDPEDVHDTALTLGKTLGKSVLVKSFFCFCFVRHDEMLKQTVCGISFENPIGLAAGFDKNAEMLDILPTIGFGYAEVGSVTGEACVGNAKPRLWRIPEEKSLRVYYGLKNDGAEAISARLKGKTFGFPVG
;
A
#
# COMPACT_ATOMS: atom_id res chain seq x y z
N MET A 1 -19.92 12.61 -3.32
CA MET A 1 -18.98 11.77 -4.10
C MET A 1 -18.54 12.59 -5.31
N PHE A 2 -17.25 12.89 -5.44
CA PHE A 2 -16.77 13.75 -6.53
C PHE A 2 -16.86 13.00 -7.88
N PRO A 3 -17.06 13.69 -9.02
CA PRO A 3 -17.13 13.06 -10.34
C PRO A 3 -15.94 12.15 -10.65
N ILE A 4 -14.75 12.52 -10.18
CA ILE A 4 -13.51 11.78 -10.42
C ILE A 4 -13.49 10.41 -9.73
N GLU A 5 -14.04 10.29 -8.52
CA GLU A 5 -14.10 9.02 -7.79
C GLU A 5 -14.99 8.01 -8.50
N GLN A 6 -16.13 8.47 -9.03
CA GLN A 6 -17.01 7.62 -9.82
C GLN A 6 -16.33 7.15 -11.09
N ILE A 7 -15.64 8.05 -11.81
CA ILE A 7 -14.88 7.70 -13.00
C ILE A 7 -13.79 6.68 -12.69
N VAL A 8 -13.00 6.90 -11.62
CA VAL A 8 -11.95 5.97 -11.19
C VAL A 8 -12.55 4.61 -10.82
N ARG A 9 -13.65 4.58 -10.07
CA ARG A 9 -14.34 3.34 -9.68
C ARG A 9 -14.84 2.57 -10.89
N LEU A 10 -15.46 3.24 -11.86
CA LEU A 10 -15.96 2.61 -13.09
C LEU A 10 -14.80 2.07 -13.93
N LYS A 11 -13.75 2.87 -14.15
CA LYS A 11 -12.55 2.42 -14.88
C LYS A 11 -11.87 1.24 -14.18
N TYR A 12 -11.77 1.27 -12.85
CA TYR A 12 -11.22 0.14 -12.09
C TYR A 12 -12.07 -1.12 -12.30
N LYS A 13 -13.39 -1.03 -12.12
CA LYS A 13 -14.29 -2.18 -12.18
C LYS A 13 -14.35 -2.82 -13.56
N TYR A 14 -14.43 -2.01 -14.62
CA TYR A 14 -14.72 -2.50 -15.98
C TYR A 14 -13.48 -2.63 -16.87
N ILE A 15 -12.34 -2.00 -16.52
CA ILE A 15 -11.12 -2.04 -17.35
C ILE A 15 -9.94 -2.62 -16.56
N ALA A 16 -9.52 -1.96 -15.49
CA ALA A 16 -8.28 -2.34 -14.79
C ALA A 16 -8.41 -3.73 -14.15
N LYS A 17 -9.47 -3.96 -13.36
CA LYS A 17 -9.66 -5.23 -12.65
C LYS A 17 -9.72 -6.45 -13.60
N PRO A 18 -10.52 -6.46 -14.68
CA PRO A 18 -10.51 -7.58 -15.64
C PRO A 18 -9.14 -7.85 -16.26
N LEU A 19 -8.37 -6.80 -16.59
CA LEU A 19 -7.03 -6.96 -17.17
C LEU A 19 -6.02 -7.49 -16.16
N LEU A 20 -6.02 -6.95 -14.93
CA LEU A 20 -5.13 -7.38 -13.86
C LEU A 20 -5.41 -8.81 -13.41
N PHE A 21 -6.68 -9.24 -13.45
CA PHE A 21 -7.09 -10.58 -13.03
C PHE A 21 -6.66 -11.68 -14.02
N ARG A 22 -6.21 -11.31 -15.22
CA ARG A 22 -5.63 -12.23 -16.21
C ARG A 22 -4.12 -12.44 -16.05
N ARG A 23 -3.48 -11.70 -15.14
CA ARG A 23 -2.04 -11.79 -14.85
C ARG A 23 -1.79 -12.45 -13.50
N ASP A 24 -0.60 -13.03 -13.35
CA ASP A 24 -0.12 -13.58 -12.08
C ASP A 24 -0.29 -12.55 -10.95
N PRO A 25 -0.85 -12.95 -9.79
CA PRO A 25 -1.14 -12.02 -8.72
C PRO A 25 0.09 -11.45 -8.03
N GLU A 26 1.19 -12.19 -7.96
CA GLU A 26 2.45 -11.67 -7.41
C GLU A 26 3.07 -10.66 -8.36
N ASP A 27 3.04 -10.90 -9.67
CA ASP A 27 3.52 -9.92 -10.66
C ASP A 27 2.72 -8.62 -10.63
N VAL A 28 1.39 -8.72 -10.48
CA VAL A 28 0.52 -7.53 -10.33
C VAL A 28 0.85 -6.77 -9.05
N HIS A 29 1.10 -7.49 -7.95
CA HIS A 29 1.48 -6.90 -6.67
C HIS A 29 2.84 -6.19 -6.76
N ASP A 30 3.87 -6.85 -7.30
CA ASP A 30 5.22 -6.29 -7.46
C ASP A 30 5.20 -5.08 -8.43
N THR A 31 4.35 -5.12 -9.47
CA THR A 31 4.11 -3.96 -10.35
C THR A 31 3.48 -2.79 -9.59
N ALA A 32 2.49 -3.05 -8.74
CA ALA A 32 1.84 -2.02 -7.93
C ALA A 32 2.81 -1.37 -6.94
N LEU A 33 3.68 -2.16 -6.30
CA LEU A 33 4.76 -1.67 -5.43
C LEU A 33 5.70 -0.73 -6.20
N THR A 34 6.18 -1.17 -7.37
CA THR A 34 7.10 -0.40 -8.21
C THR A 34 6.47 0.92 -8.67
N LEU A 35 5.20 0.89 -9.09
CA LEU A 35 4.45 2.08 -9.48
C LEU A 35 4.27 3.02 -8.30
N GLY A 36 3.85 2.52 -7.13
CA GLY A 36 3.67 3.30 -5.92
C GLY A 36 4.96 4.01 -5.50
N LYS A 37 6.07 3.27 -5.43
CA LYS A 37 7.41 3.81 -5.16
C LYS A 37 7.81 4.90 -6.15
N THR A 38 7.53 4.70 -7.44
CA THR A 38 7.91 5.65 -8.49
C THR A 38 7.07 6.92 -8.45
N LEU A 39 5.74 6.77 -8.32
CA LEU A 39 4.80 7.88 -8.25
C LEU A 39 5.00 8.70 -6.97
N GLY A 40 5.36 8.08 -5.85
CA GLY A 40 5.63 8.74 -4.58
C GLY A 40 6.82 9.72 -4.60
N LYS A 41 7.72 9.60 -5.59
CA LYS A 41 8.86 10.52 -5.76
C LYS A 41 8.45 11.89 -6.30
N SER A 42 7.34 11.98 -7.02
CA SER A 42 6.91 13.23 -7.67
C SER A 42 5.95 14.02 -6.78
N VAL A 43 6.34 15.25 -6.42
CA VAL A 43 5.48 16.16 -5.65
C VAL A 43 4.19 16.48 -6.41
N LEU A 44 4.27 16.69 -7.72
CA LEU A 44 3.09 17.00 -8.54
C LEU A 44 2.08 15.85 -8.54
N VAL A 45 2.55 14.61 -8.69
CA VAL A 45 1.69 13.42 -8.65
C VAL A 45 1.03 13.28 -7.27
N LYS A 46 1.82 13.45 -6.21
CA LYS A 46 1.31 13.44 -4.83
C LYS A 46 0.23 14.50 -4.60
N SER A 47 0.46 15.74 -5.01
CA SER A 47 -0.54 16.82 -4.89
C SER A 47 -1.81 16.50 -5.67
N PHE A 48 -1.69 15.97 -6.88
CA PHE A 48 -2.85 15.56 -7.68
C PHE A 48 -3.64 14.43 -7.02
N PHE A 49 -2.96 13.41 -6.46
CA PHE A 49 -3.63 12.31 -5.76
C PHE A 49 -4.29 12.78 -4.47
N CYS A 50 -3.63 13.63 -3.67
CA CYS A 50 -4.24 14.24 -2.49
C CYS A 50 -5.56 14.93 -2.86
N PHE A 51 -5.55 15.77 -3.89
CA PHE A 51 -6.75 16.47 -4.35
C PHE A 51 -7.87 15.50 -4.78
N CYS A 52 -7.53 14.39 -5.43
CA CYS A 52 -8.52 13.44 -5.93
C CYS A 52 -9.10 12.53 -4.84
N PHE A 53 -8.26 12.05 -3.91
CA PHE A 53 -8.57 10.89 -3.07
C PHE A 53 -8.59 11.18 -1.57
N VAL A 54 -7.89 12.21 -1.09
CA VAL A 54 -7.85 12.49 0.34
C VAL A 54 -9.13 13.22 0.76
N ARG A 55 -9.68 12.78 1.90
CA ARG A 55 -10.82 13.39 2.56
C ARG A 55 -10.49 13.63 4.01
N HIS A 56 -10.74 14.85 4.46
CA HIS A 56 -10.62 15.24 5.85
C HIS A 56 -12.01 15.33 6.45
N ASP A 57 -12.21 14.64 7.57
CA ASP A 57 -13.42 14.67 8.35
C ASP A 57 -13.02 14.54 9.82
N GLU A 58 -13.33 15.56 10.63
CA GLU A 58 -13.00 15.56 12.06
C GLU A 58 -13.64 14.38 12.80
N MET A 59 -14.77 13.85 12.30
CA MET A 59 -15.42 12.67 12.89
C MET A 59 -14.61 11.39 12.72
N LEU A 60 -13.68 11.35 11.75
CA LEU A 60 -12.83 10.18 11.50
C LEU A 60 -11.52 10.23 12.28
N LYS A 61 -11.15 11.38 12.85
CA LYS A 61 -9.89 11.52 13.58
C LYS A 61 -9.92 10.72 14.87
N GLN A 62 -8.80 10.06 15.17
CA GLN A 62 -8.66 9.23 16.37
C GLN A 62 -7.30 9.46 17.01
N THR A 63 -7.24 9.36 18.33
CA THR A 63 -5.97 9.25 19.05
C THR A 63 -5.96 7.91 19.78
N VAL A 64 -5.00 7.06 19.45
CA VAL A 64 -4.84 5.72 20.03
C VAL A 64 -3.41 5.61 20.54
N CYS A 65 -3.23 5.23 21.80
CA CYS A 65 -1.91 5.14 22.44
C CYS A 65 -1.05 6.42 22.31
N GLY A 66 -1.68 7.60 22.29
CA GLY A 66 -0.99 8.88 22.12
C GLY A 66 -0.58 9.22 20.68
N ILE A 67 -0.93 8.39 19.70
CA ILE A 67 -0.68 8.61 18.27
C ILE A 67 -1.97 9.12 17.63
N SER A 68 -1.88 10.23 16.90
CA SER A 68 -3.02 10.80 16.17
C SER A 68 -3.11 10.23 14.75
N PHE A 69 -4.31 9.83 14.36
CA PHE A 69 -4.66 9.29 13.05
C PHE A 69 -5.72 10.19 12.42
N GLU A 70 -5.49 10.62 11.18
CA GLU A 70 -6.44 11.48 10.44
C GLU A 70 -7.73 10.73 10.07
N ASN A 71 -7.65 9.41 9.94
CA ASN A 71 -8.78 8.52 9.72
C ASN A 71 -8.44 7.09 10.16
N PRO A 72 -9.43 6.21 10.39
CA PRO A 72 -9.19 4.86 10.94
C PRO A 72 -8.78 3.83 9.88
N ILE A 73 -8.58 4.22 8.61
CA ILE A 73 -8.31 3.30 7.51
C ILE A 73 -6.79 3.18 7.28
N GLY A 74 -6.24 2.03 7.65
CA GLY A 74 -4.83 1.70 7.45
C GLY A 74 -4.57 0.73 6.31
N LEU A 75 -3.36 0.79 5.74
CA LEU A 75 -2.85 -0.30 4.91
C LEU A 75 -2.17 -1.33 5.81
N ALA A 76 -2.68 -2.57 5.79
CA ALA A 76 -2.13 -3.65 6.60
C ALA A 76 -0.75 -4.13 6.12
N ALA A 77 0.01 -4.72 7.05
CA ALA A 77 1.26 -5.39 6.76
C ALA A 77 1.12 -6.49 5.70
N GLY A 78 2.24 -6.84 5.08
CA GLY A 78 2.33 -7.82 4.00
C GLY A 78 2.13 -7.22 2.61
N PHE A 79 1.51 -6.03 2.51
CA PHE A 79 1.45 -5.30 1.25
C PHE A 79 2.81 -4.65 0.94
N ASP A 80 3.23 -3.65 1.72
CA ASP A 80 4.52 -2.98 1.55
C ASP A 80 5.58 -3.56 2.50
N LYS A 81 6.10 -4.74 2.14
CA LYS A 81 7.02 -5.52 3.00
C LYS A 81 8.35 -4.81 3.27
N ASN A 82 8.74 -3.92 2.36
CA ASN A 82 10.05 -3.29 2.33
C ASN A 82 9.96 -1.76 2.53
N ALA A 83 8.80 -1.23 2.92
CA ALA A 83 8.59 0.19 3.18
C ALA A 83 8.94 1.10 1.98
N GLU A 84 8.55 0.69 0.78
CA GLU A 84 8.87 1.35 -0.49
C GLU A 84 7.79 2.33 -0.97
N MET A 85 6.59 2.25 -0.41
CA MET A 85 5.41 3.04 -0.83
C MET A 85 5.00 4.13 0.15
N LEU A 86 5.68 4.27 1.30
CA LEU A 86 5.28 5.21 2.37
C LEU A 86 5.09 6.66 1.90
N ASP A 87 5.76 7.07 0.82
CA ASP A 87 5.64 8.43 0.28
C ASP A 87 4.32 8.67 -0.50
N ILE A 88 3.69 7.64 -1.06
CA ILE A 88 2.45 7.77 -1.86
C ILE A 88 1.18 7.44 -1.06
N LEU A 89 1.27 6.53 -0.07
CA LEU A 89 0.11 6.04 0.68
C LEU A 89 -0.78 7.11 1.32
N PRO A 90 -0.25 8.14 2.03
CA PRO A 90 -1.12 9.17 2.61
C PRO A 90 -1.85 9.97 1.52
N THR A 91 -1.29 10.09 0.32
CA THR A 91 -1.88 10.87 -0.78
C THR A 91 -3.04 10.17 -1.47
N ILE A 92 -3.21 8.87 -1.25
CA ILE A 92 -4.33 8.08 -1.76
C ILE A 92 -5.38 7.77 -0.68
N GLY A 93 -5.28 8.42 0.49
CA GLY A 93 -6.33 8.45 1.51
C GLY A 93 -6.10 7.56 2.74
N PHE A 94 -4.99 6.82 2.85
CA PHE A 94 -4.70 6.05 4.05
C PHE A 94 -4.35 6.94 5.24
N GLY A 95 -4.93 6.64 6.41
CA GLY A 95 -4.64 7.33 7.67
C GLY A 95 -3.38 6.82 8.36
N TYR A 96 -2.95 5.59 8.08
CA TYR A 96 -1.69 4.99 8.52
C TYR A 96 -1.29 3.80 7.63
N ALA A 97 -0.09 3.27 7.80
CA ALA A 97 0.34 2.02 7.18
C ALA A 97 1.19 1.19 8.15
N GLU A 98 1.11 -0.12 8.04
CA GLU A 98 2.00 -1.06 8.72
C GLU A 98 2.89 -1.75 7.67
N VAL A 99 4.21 -1.61 7.80
CA VAL A 99 5.18 -2.21 6.85
C VAL A 99 5.58 -3.63 7.26
N GLY A 100 6.28 -4.32 6.38
CA GLY A 100 6.77 -5.67 6.67
C GLY A 100 5.77 -6.77 6.31
N SER A 101 5.79 -7.93 6.94
CA SER A 101 6.65 -8.29 8.08
C SER A 101 8.15 -8.32 7.72
N VAL A 102 8.96 -7.80 8.63
CA VAL A 102 10.42 -7.71 8.49
C VAL A 102 11.08 -8.83 9.30
N THR A 103 12.08 -9.50 8.73
CA THR A 103 12.94 -10.45 9.45
C THR A 103 14.30 -9.81 9.74
N GLY A 104 15.06 -10.39 10.68
CA GLY A 104 16.41 -9.89 11.00
C GLY A 104 17.30 -9.86 9.75
N GLU A 105 17.36 -10.98 9.05
CA GLU A 105 18.06 -11.13 7.77
C GLU A 105 17.10 -11.07 6.59
N ALA A 106 17.62 -10.89 5.36
CA ALA A 106 16.81 -10.95 4.15
C ALA A 106 16.21 -12.35 3.97
N CYS A 107 14.95 -12.41 3.56
CA CYS A 107 14.25 -13.65 3.28
C CYS A 107 13.66 -13.61 1.87
N VAL A 108 14.03 -14.59 1.05
CA VAL A 108 13.50 -14.72 -0.32
C VAL A 108 12.04 -15.21 -0.36
N GLY A 109 11.56 -15.76 0.76
CA GLY A 109 10.25 -16.37 0.91
C GLY A 109 10.14 -17.76 0.31
N ASN A 110 8.93 -18.32 0.33
CA ASN A 110 8.67 -19.67 -0.20
C ASN A 110 8.75 -19.71 -1.73
N ALA A 111 8.88 -20.91 -2.32
CA ALA A 111 8.86 -21.09 -3.77
C ALA A 111 7.52 -20.65 -4.40
N LYS A 112 7.56 -20.15 -5.65
CA LYS A 112 6.37 -19.80 -6.43
C LYS A 112 5.69 -21.06 -7.01
N PRO A 113 4.37 -21.02 -7.30
CA PRO A 113 3.42 -19.94 -6.99
C PRO A 113 3.11 -19.90 -5.48
N ARG A 114 2.92 -18.69 -4.94
CA ARG A 114 2.75 -18.45 -3.49
C ARG A 114 1.71 -17.38 -3.14
N LEU A 115 0.99 -16.90 -4.15
CA LEU A 115 -0.13 -16.00 -4.02
C LEU A 115 -1.19 -16.44 -5.02
N TRP A 116 -2.43 -16.58 -4.54
CA TRP A 116 -3.58 -16.93 -5.39
C TRP A 116 -4.74 -16.02 -5.06
N ARG A 117 -5.57 -15.75 -6.08
CA ARG A 117 -6.86 -15.07 -5.93
C ARG A 117 -7.97 -16.11 -5.96
N ILE A 118 -8.99 -15.91 -5.14
CA ILE A 118 -10.26 -16.66 -5.16
C ILE A 118 -11.36 -15.61 -5.42
N PRO A 119 -11.60 -15.23 -6.69
CA PRO A 119 -12.42 -14.07 -7.04
C PRO A 119 -13.87 -14.14 -6.56
N GLU A 120 -14.45 -15.34 -6.57
CA GLU A 120 -15.83 -15.62 -6.18
C GLU A 120 -16.05 -15.29 -4.70
N GLU A 121 -15.04 -15.54 -3.87
CA GLU A 121 -15.04 -15.29 -2.43
C GLU A 121 -14.41 -13.94 -2.06
N LYS A 122 -13.97 -13.16 -3.06
CA LYS A 122 -13.18 -11.93 -2.87
C LYS A 122 -11.98 -12.12 -1.93
N SER A 123 -11.34 -13.29 -2.01
CA SER A 123 -10.33 -13.73 -1.06
C SER A 123 -8.97 -13.96 -1.73
N LEU A 124 -7.92 -14.01 -0.91
CA LEU A 124 -6.54 -14.31 -1.30
C LEU A 124 -6.01 -15.47 -0.46
N ARG A 125 -5.29 -16.40 -1.09
CA ARG A 125 -4.45 -17.38 -0.39
C ARG A 125 -3.00 -16.92 -0.47
N VAL A 126 -2.36 -16.74 0.68
CA VAL A 126 -1.00 -16.18 0.78
C VAL A 126 -0.06 -17.21 1.41
N TYR A 127 1.05 -17.50 0.74
CA TYR A 127 2.10 -18.40 1.21
C TYR A 127 3.49 -17.78 0.98
N TYR A 128 3.63 -16.46 1.22
CA TYR A 128 4.88 -15.74 0.91
C TYR A 128 6.10 -16.22 1.71
N GLY A 129 5.93 -16.70 2.95
CA GLY A 129 7.05 -17.13 3.80
C GLY A 129 7.94 -15.98 4.24
N LEU A 130 7.35 -14.84 4.65
CA LEU A 130 8.08 -13.67 5.14
C LEU A 130 9.09 -13.07 4.14
N LYS A 131 8.80 -13.07 2.83
CA LYS A 131 9.64 -12.41 1.80
C LYS A 131 9.95 -10.93 2.18
N ASN A 132 11.20 -10.55 2.42
CA ASN A 132 11.63 -9.17 2.69
C ASN A 132 13.16 -8.98 2.56
N ASP A 133 13.62 -7.74 2.53
CA ASP A 133 15.05 -7.38 2.33
C ASP A 133 15.90 -7.46 3.62
N GLY A 134 15.30 -7.75 4.77
CA GLY A 134 15.96 -7.77 6.07
C GLY A 134 15.93 -6.41 6.79
N ALA A 135 16.05 -6.47 8.12
CA ALA A 135 15.89 -5.31 8.99
C ALA A 135 16.90 -4.19 8.71
N GLU A 136 18.17 -4.53 8.47
CA GLU A 136 19.22 -3.53 8.20
C GLU A 136 18.95 -2.75 6.92
N ALA A 137 18.60 -3.44 5.82
CA ALA A 137 18.33 -2.80 4.54
C ALA A 137 17.08 -1.89 4.60
N ILE A 138 16.03 -2.35 5.28
CA ILE A 138 14.80 -1.58 5.47
C ILE A 138 15.06 -0.37 6.39
N SER A 139 15.79 -0.56 7.48
CA SER A 139 16.17 0.54 8.38
C SER A 139 16.98 1.62 7.66
N ALA A 140 17.96 1.23 6.84
CA ALA A 140 18.73 2.16 6.03
C ALA A 140 17.86 2.96 5.05
N ARG A 141 16.82 2.34 4.47
CA ARG A 141 15.86 3.00 3.57
C ARG A 141 14.98 4.03 4.27
N LEU A 142 14.68 3.81 5.54
CA LEU A 142 13.85 4.68 6.37
C LEU A 142 14.65 5.77 7.10
N LYS A 143 15.97 5.59 7.23
CA LYS A 143 16.84 6.52 7.96
C LYS A 143 16.71 7.94 7.40
N GLY A 144 16.39 8.87 8.30
CA GLY A 144 16.25 10.30 7.96
C GLY A 144 14.95 10.66 7.23
N LYS A 145 14.02 9.72 7.03
CA LYS A 145 12.69 10.02 6.51
C LYS A 145 11.75 10.52 7.60
N THR A 146 10.92 11.49 7.23
CA THR A 146 9.76 11.94 8.02
C THR A 146 8.49 11.64 7.24
N PHE A 147 7.53 10.98 7.86
CA PHE A 147 6.27 10.61 7.20
C PHE A 147 5.15 11.54 7.64
N GLY A 148 4.24 11.85 6.71
CA GLY A 148 3.07 12.71 6.98
C GLY A 148 1.90 12.00 7.66
N PHE A 149 2.10 10.76 8.11
CA PHE A 149 1.11 9.89 8.75
C PHE A 149 1.83 8.84 9.62
N PRO A 150 1.15 8.21 10.59
CA PRO A 150 1.73 7.13 11.38
C PRO A 150 2.15 5.93 10.52
N VAL A 151 3.32 5.36 10.83
CA VAL A 151 3.86 4.16 10.19
C VAL A 151 4.23 3.16 11.29
N GLY A 152 3.62 1.98 11.22
CA GLY A 152 3.94 0.81 12.04
C GLY A 152 4.96 -0.10 11.38
#